data_AF-A0A534RZG0-F1
#
_entry.id   AF-A0A534RZG0-F1
#
_cell.length_a   1.000
_cell.length_b   1.000
_cell.length_c   1.000
_cell.angle_alpha   90.00
_cell.angle_beta   90.00
_cell.angle_gamma   90.00
#
_symmetry.space_group_name_H-M   'P 1'
#
loop_
_entity.id
_entity.type
_entity.pdbx_description
1 polymer ?
#
loop_
_entity_poly.entity_id
_entity_poly.type
_entity_poly.pdbx_seq_one_letter_code
_entity_poly.pdbx_strand_id
1 'polypeptide(L)'
;DQIKRLIDQYYAFVSENLYSVKFVVSLLLRDEKHPDDLIGHVNELHRVYRNLLADILDSGRQKGVFRAKMDPRMDAALIMTALHGILVQGFMGDAAPESSEPLLQHLKASLVDTLIR
;
A
#
# COMPACT_ATOMS: atom_id res chain seq x y z
N ASP A 1 -3.90 -15.06 -3.15
CA ASP A 1 -4.03 -14.42 -4.48
C ASP A 1 -4.68 -13.05 -4.49
N GLN A 2 -5.89 -12.87 -3.93
CA GLN A 2 -6.58 -11.55 -3.99
C GLN A 2 -5.75 -10.40 -3.40
N ILE A 3 -5.10 -10.60 -2.26
CA ILE A 3 -4.23 -9.58 -1.63
C ILE A 3 -3.04 -9.22 -2.53
N LYS A 4 -2.39 -10.21 -3.14
CA LYS A 4 -1.26 -9.98 -4.06
C LYS A 4 -1.70 -9.14 -5.26
N ARG A 5 -2.87 -9.45 -5.85
CA ARG A 5 -3.45 -8.66 -6.95
C ARG A 5 -3.79 -7.23 -6.52
N LEU A 6 -4.32 -7.06 -5.30
CA LEU A 6 -4.66 -5.75 -4.76
C LEU A 6 -3.41 -4.88 -4.62
N ILE A 7 -2.31 -5.45 -4.09
CA ILE A 7 -0.99 -4.82 -4.01
C ILE A 7 -0.49 -4.41 -5.40
N ASP A 8 -0.58 -5.31 -6.39
CA ASP A 8 -0.14 -5.05 -7.76
C ASP A 8 -0.92 -3.90 -8.42
N GLN A 9 -2.24 -3.91 -8.25
CA GLN A 9 -3.11 -2.86 -8.79
C GLN A 9 -2.81 -1.49 -8.17
N TYR A 10 -2.56 -1.44 -6.85
CA TYR A 10 -2.22 -0.19 -6.18
C TYR A 10 -0.85 0.33 -6.61
N TYR A 11 0.15 -0.55 -6.68
CA TYR A 11 1.48 -0.18 -7.16
C TYR A 11 1.43 0.35 -8.60
N ALA A 12 0.74 -0.35 -9.50
CA ALA A 12 0.57 0.07 -10.88
C ALA A 12 -0.12 1.44 -10.98
N PHE A 13 -1.24 1.63 -10.27
CA PHE A 13 -1.96 2.89 -10.24
C PHE A 13 -1.08 4.06 -9.80
N VAL A 14 -0.33 3.90 -8.69
CA VAL A 14 0.56 4.97 -8.20
C VAL A 14 1.70 5.23 -9.16
N SER A 15 2.28 4.18 -9.74
CA SER A 15 3.41 4.28 -10.68
C SER A 15 3.01 4.98 -11.99
N GLU A 16 1.83 4.67 -12.53
CA GLU A 16 1.26 5.34 -13.71
C GLU A 16 0.94 6.82 -13.44
N ASN A 17 0.66 7.17 -12.19
CA ASN A 17 0.30 8.52 -11.75
C ASN A 17 1.40 9.22 -10.95
N LEU A 18 2.66 8.84 -11.18
CA LEU A 18 3.83 9.27 -10.40
C LEU A 18 3.92 10.79 -10.20
N TYR A 19 3.68 11.57 -11.24
CA TYR A 19 3.74 13.04 -11.16
C TYR A 19 2.65 13.62 -10.25
N SER A 20 1.43 13.09 -10.32
CA SER A 20 0.32 13.49 -9.47
C SER A 20 0.60 13.15 -8.01
N VAL A 21 1.21 11.98 -7.75
CA VAL A 21 1.59 11.59 -6.39
C VAL A 21 2.74 12.44 -5.86
N LYS A 22 3.77 12.71 -6.66
CA LYS A 22 4.84 13.66 -6.30
C LYS A 22 4.29 15.05 -6.00
N PHE A 23 3.33 15.53 -6.78
CA PHE A 23 2.64 16.79 -6.54
C PHE A 23 1.93 16.78 -5.17
N VAL A 24 1.07 15.79 -4.91
CA VAL A 24 0.37 15.66 -3.62
C VAL A 24 1.34 15.57 -2.44
N VAL A 25 2.41 14.79 -2.55
CA VAL A 25 3.46 14.69 -1.52
C VAL A 25 4.16 16.04 -1.30
N SER A 26 4.41 16.79 -2.37
CA SER A 26 4.99 18.13 -2.24
C SER A 26 4.07 19.11 -1.50
N LEU A 27 2.74 19.00 -1.69
CA LEU A 27 1.77 19.81 -0.95
C LEU A 27 1.76 19.44 0.54
N LEU A 28 1.79 18.13 0.85
CA LEU A 28 1.88 17.63 2.23
C LEU A 28 3.11 18.18 2.96
N LEU A 29 4.27 18.20 2.31
CA LEU A 29 5.53 18.62 2.92
C LEU A 29 5.63 20.13 3.15
N ARG A 30 4.86 20.94 2.40
CA ARG A 30 4.92 22.40 2.48
C ARG A 30 4.02 22.98 3.57
N ASP A 31 3.19 22.15 4.22
CA ASP A 31 2.17 22.57 5.20
C ASP A 31 1.35 23.79 4.70
N GLU A 32 1.17 23.87 3.38
CA GLU A 32 0.42 24.94 2.74
C GLU A 32 -1.06 24.71 3.10
N LYS A 33 -1.67 25.70 3.77
CA LYS A 33 -3.12 25.72 4.02
C LYS A 33 -3.84 25.86 2.68
N HIS A 34 -4.13 24.73 2.03
CA HIS A 34 -4.85 24.71 0.78
C HIS A 34 -6.36 24.88 1.02
N PRO A 35 -7.05 25.65 0.16
CA PRO A 35 -8.51 25.84 0.26
C PRO A 35 -9.30 24.58 -0.14
N ASP A 36 -8.67 23.64 -0.83
CA ASP A 36 -9.29 22.38 -1.25
C ASP A 36 -8.82 21.22 -0.35
N ASP A 37 -9.77 20.41 0.14
CA ASP A 37 -9.54 19.25 1.03
C ASP A 37 -8.85 18.07 0.32
N LEU A 38 -7.97 18.34 -0.65
CA LEU A 38 -7.24 17.33 -1.42
C LEU A 38 -6.44 16.41 -0.51
N ILE A 39 -5.81 16.95 0.53
CA ILE A 39 -5.07 16.17 1.52
C ILE A 39 -6.01 15.28 2.33
N GLY A 40 -7.18 15.79 2.73
CA GLY A 40 -8.21 14.98 3.39
C GLY A 40 -8.70 13.83 2.52
N HIS A 41 -8.93 14.08 1.23
CA HIS A 41 -9.33 13.06 0.26
C HIS A 41 -8.25 11.98 0.05
N VAL A 42 -6.97 12.34 0.01
CA VAL A 42 -5.87 11.38 -0.11
C VAL A 42 -5.75 10.52 1.15
N ASN A 43 -5.84 11.14 2.33
CA ASN A 43 -5.85 10.42 3.60
C ASN A 43 -7.05 9.46 3.71
N GLU A 44 -8.21 9.89 3.23
CA GLU A 44 -9.41 9.07 3.19
C GLU A 44 -9.25 7.88 2.23
N LEU A 45 -8.68 8.09 1.05
CA LEU A 45 -8.37 7.01 0.10
C LEU A 45 -7.43 5.97 0.74
N HIS A 46 -6.37 6.42 1.42
CA HIS A 46 -5.47 5.52 2.16
C HIS A 46 -6.22 4.75 3.27
N ARG A 47 -7.11 5.42 3.99
CA ARG A 47 -7.93 4.80 5.04
C ARG A 47 -8.84 3.71 4.46
N VAL A 48 -9.56 4.01 3.37
CA VAL A 48 -10.48 3.07 2.70
C VAL A 48 -9.72 1.85 2.23
N TYR A 49 -8.59 2.04 1.55
CA TYR A 49 -7.82 0.92 1.02
C TYR A 49 -7.24 0.03 2.13
N ARG A 50 -6.72 0.63 3.22
CA ARG A 50 -6.25 -0.14 4.39
C ARG A 50 -7.39 -0.94 5.03
N ASN A 51 -8.58 -0.36 5.14
CA ASN A 51 -9.74 -1.06 5.71
C ASN A 51 -10.18 -2.21 4.81
N LEU A 52 -10.23 -2.01 3.49
CA LEU A 52 -10.52 -3.08 2.53
C LEU A 52 -9.54 -4.25 2.67
N LEU A 53 -8.24 -3.95 2.80
CA LEU A 53 -7.23 -4.97 3.00
C LEU A 53 -7.44 -5.72 4.33
N ALA A 54 -7.74 -4.99 5.42
CA ALA A 54 -8.04 -5.60 6.71
C ALA A 54 -9.29 -6.51 6.65
N ASP A 55 -10.34 -6.10 5.94
CA ASP A 55 -11.56 -6.89 5.79
C ASP A 55 -11.31 -8.18 4.98
N ILE A 56 -10.47 -8.12 3.94
CA ILE A 56 -10.05 -9.31 3.17
C ILE A 56 -9.25 -10.26 4.06
N LEU A 57 -8.32 -9.73 4.87
CA LEU A 57 -7.52 -10.52 5.80
C LEU A 57 -8.40 -11.18 6.87
N ASP A 58 -9.36 -10.45 7.44
CA ASP A 58 -10.26 -10.99 8.45
C ASP A 58 -11.17 -12.07 7.87
N SER A 59 -11.73 -11.84 6.67
CA SER A 59 -12.51 -12.86 5.95
C SER A 59 -11.71 -14.14 5.70
N GLY A 60 -10.44 -14.01 5.30
CA GLY A 60 -9.54 -15.15 5.10
C GLY A 60 -9.21 -15.88 6.42
N ARG A 61 -9.03 -15.13 7.51
CA ARG A 61 -8.79 -15.67 8.85
C ARG A 61 -10.01 -16.45 9.37
N GLN A 62 -11.20 -15.89 9.24
CA GLN A 62 -12.47 -16.55 9.64
C GLN A 62 -12.71 -17.84 8.86
N LYS A 63 -12.26 -17.91 7.60
CA LYS A 63 -12.33 -19.11 6.74
C LYS A 63 -11.20 -20.11 6.98
N GLY A 64 -10.27 -19.82 7.89
CA GLY A 64 -9.14 -20.70 8.22
C GLY A 64 -8.02 -20.74 7.17
N VAL A 65 -8.03 -19.82 6.19
CA VAL A 65 -6.96 -19.68 5.19
C VAL A 65 -5.69 -19.10 5.83
N PHE A 66 -5.86 -18.13 6.73
CA PHE A 66 -4.77 -17.51 7.46
C PHE A 66 -4.69 -18.02 8.90
N ARG A 67 -3.51 -17.85 9.51
CA ARG A 67 -3.26 -18.24 10.91
C ARG A 67 -4.22 -17.53 11.86
N ALA A 68 -4.84 -18.26 12.78
CA ALA A 68 -5.83 -17.71 13.71
C ALA A 68 -5.29 -16.56 14.60
N LYS A 69 -3.98 -16.53 14.86
CA LYS A 69 -3.32 -15.51 15.70
C LYS A 69 -2.98 -14.21 14.97
N MET A 70 -3.19 -14.13 13.65
CA MET A 70 -2.91 -12.90 12.91
C MET A 70 -3.86 -11.76 13.32
N ASP A 71 -3.41 -10.51 13.18
CA ASP A 71 -4.21 -9.30 13.40
C ASP A 71 -4.47 -8.61 12.06
N PRO A 72 -5.67 -8.78 11.48
CA PRO A 72 -6.00 -8.23 10.16
C PRO A 72 -5.73 -6.73 10.01
N ARG A 73 -5.90 -5.94 11.08
CA ARG A 73 -5.70 -4.48 11.02
C ARG A 73 -4.21 -4.14 11.04
N MET A 74 -3.46 -4.79 11.92
CA MET A 74 -2.01 -4.59 12.01
C MET A 74 -1.31 -5.07 10.73
N ASP A 75 -1.64 -6.27 10.26
CA ASP A 75 -1.06 -6.86 9.06
C ASP A 75 -1.39 -6.02 7.80
N ALA A 76 -2.62 -5.49 7.69
CA ALA A 76 -2.98 -4.56 6.62
C ALA A 76 -2.16 -3.25 6.68
N ALA A 77 -1.96 -2.71 7.89
CA ALA A 77 -1.16 -1.49 8.07
C ALA A 77 0.32 -1.72 7.70
N LEU A 78 0.88 -2.88 8.05
CA LEU A 78 2.25 -3.27 7.70
C LEU A 78 2.43 -3.41 6.19
N ILE A 79 1.51 -4.12 5.52
CA ILE A 79 1.51 -4.25 4.06
C ILE A 79 1.46 -2.88 3.38
N MET A 80 0.55 -2.00 3.83
CA MET A 80 0.42 -0.65 3.29
C MET A 80 1.68 0.19 3.49
N THR A 81 2.25 0.16 4.69
CA THR A 81 3.46 0.93 5.03
C THR A 81 4.65 0.46 4.19
N ALA A 82 4.82 -0.86 4.04
CA ALA A 82 5.88 -1.42 3.21
C ALA A 82 5.70 -1.03 1.73
N LEU A 83 4.46 -1.05 1.23
CA LEU A 83 4.13 -0.65 -0.14
C LEU A 83 4.42 0.84 -0.40
N HIS A 84 4.06 1.71 0.55
CA HIS A 84 4.45 3.13 0.50
C HIS A 84 5.96 3.32 0.51
N GLY A 85 6.69 2.54 1.31
CA GLY A 85 8.15 2.56 1.32
C GLY A 85 8.77 2.23 -0.04
N ILE A 86 8.25 1.20 -0.72
CA ILE A 86 8.69 0.83 -2.08
C ILE A 86 8.42 1.97 -3.06
N LEU A 87 7.23 2.57 -3.00
CA LEU A 87 6.86 3.69 -3.86
C LEU A 87 7.79 4.89 -3.65
N VAL A 88 8.06 5.28 -2.40
CA VAL A 88 8.98 6.37 -2.08
C VAL A 88 10.40 6.07 -2.58
N GLN A 89 10.89 4.83 -2.44
CA GLN A 89 12.18 4.44 -3.00
C GLN A 89 12.21 4.60 -4.53
N GLY A 90 11.14 4.17 -5.21
CA GLY A 90 10.97 4.40 -6.65
C GLY A 90 10.89 5.88 -7.04
N PHE A 91 10.44 6.76 -6.13
CA PHE A 91 10.35 8.20 -6.39
C PHE A 91 11.71 8.91 -6.30
N MET A 92 12.62 8.38 -5.47
CA MET A 92 13.93 8.95 -5.14
C MET A 92 15.06 8.50 -6.08
N GLY A 93 14.89 7.41 -6.83
CA GLY A 93 15.89 6.94 -7.78
C GLY A 93 15.84 7.66 -9.14
N ASP A 94 17.01 7.86 -9.77
CA ASP A 94 17.14 8.27 -11.18
C ASP A 94 16.82 7.12 -12.17
N ALA A 95 16.68 5.89 -11.67
CA ALA A 95 16.40 4.69 -12.48
C ALA A 95 14.91 4.39 -12.53
N ALA A 96 14.44 4.03 -13.72
CA ALA A 96 13.06 3.70 -14.05
C ALA A 96 12.36 2.75 -13.04
N PRO A 97 11.01 2.75 -12.98
CA PRO A 97 10.19 1.87 -12.14
C PRO A 97 10.47 0.35 -12.26
N GLU A 98 11.29 -0.09 -13.20
CA GLU A 98 11.72 -1.49 -13.39
C GLU A 98 12.52 -2.08 -12.20
N SER A 99 13.06 -1.26 -11.29
CA SER A 99 13.86 -1.74 -10.15
C SER A 99 13.06 -2.22 -8.92
N SER A 100 11.74 -1.98 -8.88
CA SER A 100 10.91 -2.24 -7.68
C SER A 100 10.25 -3.62 -7.66
N GLU A 101 10.25 -4.34 -8.78
CA GLU A 101 9.66 -5.68 -8.87
C GLU A 101 10.25 -6.66 -7.83
N PRO A 102 11.60 -6.73 -7.62
CA PRO A 102 12.17 -7.58 -6.57
C PRO A 102 11.67 -7.22 -5.17
N LEU A 103 11.46 -5.92 -4.89
CA LEU A 103 10.96 -5.44 -3.60
C LEU A 103 9.48 -5.80 -3.42
N LEU A 104 8.66 -5.69 -4.46
CA LEU A 104 7.25 -6.09 -4.43
C LEU A 104 7.11 -7.60 -4.21
N GLN A 105 7.92 -8.41 -4.89
CA GLN A 105 7.93 -9.86 -4.67
C GLN A 105 8.40 -10.21 -3.26
N HIS A 106 9.43 -9.52 -2.75
CA HIS A 106 9.88 -9.69 -1.38
C HIS A 106 8.80 -9.31 -0.35
N LEU A 107 8.06 -8.22 -0.57
CA LEU A 107 6.93 -7.80 0.27
C LEU A 107 5.85 -8.89 0.28
N LYS A 108 5.43 -9.39 -0.89
CA LYS A 108 4.43 -10.46 -0.98
C LYS A 108 4.88 -11.72 -0.25
N ALA A 109 6.14 -12.13 -0.43
CA ALA A 109 6.68 -13.31 0.24
C ALA A 109 6.76 -13.13 1.77
N SER A 110 7.22 -11.98 2.25
CA SER A 110 7.48 -11.74 3.68
C SER A 110 6.23 -11.35 4.48
N LEU A 111 5.28 -10.64 3.88
CA LEU A 111 4.11 -10.09 4.59
C LEU A 111 2.78 -10.71 4.19
N VAL A 112 2.70 -11.42 3.05
CA VAL A 112 1.44 -12.05 2.61
C VAL A 112 1.53 -13.56 2.73
N ASP A 113 2.59 -14.18 2.19
CA ASP A 113 2.72 -15.64 2.19
C ASP A 113 2.98 -16.19 3.59
N THR A 114 3.62 -15.42 4.47
CA THR A 114 3.83 -15.77 5.88
C THR A 114 2.54 -15.78 6.70
N LEU A 115 1.45 -15.18 6.22
CA LEU A 115 0.15 -15.19 6.91
C LEU A 115 -0.60 -16.51 6.70
N ILE A 116 -0.21 -17.25 5.65
CA ILE A 116 -0.80 -18.55 5.31
C ILE A 116 -0.39 -19.58 6.38
N ARG A 117 -1.31 -20.50 6.64
CA ARG A 117 -1.12 -21.59 7.60
C ARG A 117 -0.10 -22.61 7.12
#